data_AF-A0A7X9UB12-F1
#
_entry.id   AF-A0A7X9UB12-F1
#
_cell.length_a   1.000
_cell.length_b   1.000
_cell.length_c   1.000
_cell.angle_alpha   90.00
_cell.angle_beta   90.00
_cell.angle_gamma   90.00
#
_symmetry.space_group_name_H-M   'P 1'
#
loop_
_entity.id
_entity.type
_entity.pdbx_description
1 polymer ?
#
loop_
_entity_poly.entity_id
_entity_poly.type
_entity_poly.pdbx_seq_one_letter_code
_entity_poly.pdbx_strand_id
1 'polypeptide(L)'
;MGYSKATGIDIICRELDVSLDEVVVFGDADNDLEMLEHVPNSVAVANATPRAAAAARWHIGSVDEFAVSQAMMAIAAGKWPFTA
;
A
#
# COMPACT_ATOMS: atom_id res chain seq x y z
N MET A 1 16.39 6.72 17.14
CA MET A 1 16.48 6.25 15.75
C MET A 1 15.26 5.39 15.52
N GLY A 2 14.34 5.87 14.69
CA GLY A 2 13.00 5.30 14.54
C GLY A 2 13.01 4.26 13.42
N TYR A 3 12.53 3.06 13.73
CA TYR A 3 12.21 2.06 12.74
C TYR A 3 10.72 2.13 12.46
N SER A 4 10.36 2.18 11.19
CA SER A 4 8.97 2.12 10.73
C SER A 4 8.86 1.26 9.48
N LYS A 5 7.61 0.97 9.06
CA LYS A 5 7.35 0.24 7.81
C LYS A 5 7.96 0.97 6.60
N ALA A 6 7.91 2.31 6.57
CA ALA A 6 8.53 3.11 5.51
C ALA A 6 10.04 2.87 5.42
N THR A 7 10.75 2.95 6.56
CA THR A 7 12.21 2.69 6.57
C THR A 7 12.56 1.25 6.17
N GLY A 8 11.69 0.28 6.48
CA GLY A 8 11.86 -1.11 6.05
C GLY A 8 11.68 -1.27 4.54
N ILE A 9 10.72 -0.55 3.95
CA ILE A 9 10.49 -0.54 2.50
C ILE A 9 11.70 0.05 1.77
N ASP A 10 12.27 1.16 2.25
CA ASP A 10 13.47 1.75 1.64
C ASP A 10 14.64 0.77 1.59
N ILE A 11 14.81 -0.02 2.66
CA ILE A 11 15.83 -1.08 2.70
C ILE A 11 15.52 -2.13 1.63
N ILE A 12 14.29 -2.64 1.58
CA ILE A 12 13.89 -3.68 0.60
C ILE A 12 14.06 -3.16 -0.84
N CYS A 13 13.65 -1.92 -1.13
CA CYS A 13 13.79 -1.30 -2.45
C CYS A 13 15.25 -1.23 -2.88
N ARG A 14 16.14 -0.81 -1.97
CA ARG A 14 17.58 -0.76 -2.21
C ARG A 14 18.18 -2.13 -2.49
N GLU A 15 17.79 -3.16 -1.74
CA GLU A 15 18.33 -4.52 -1.93
C GLU A 15 17.80 -5.18 -3.22
N LEU A 16 16.62 -4.78 -3.70
CA LEU A 16 16.00 -5.31 -4.92
C LEU A 16 16.25 -4.45 -6.19
N ASP A 17 16.93 -3.31 -6.05
CA ASP A 17 17.15 -2.32 -7.12
C ASP A 17 15.85 -1.87 -7.81
N VAL A 18 14.82 -1.59 -6.99
CA VAL A 18 13.53 -1.07 -7.45
C VAL A 18 13.24 0.31 -6.86
N SER A 19 12.48 1.10 -7.60
CA SER A 19 12.01 2.43 -7.19
C SER A 19 10.68 2.35 -6.43
N LEU A 20 10.35 3.39 -5.66
CA LEU A 20 9.09 3.42 -4.90
C LEU A 20 7.84 3.41 -5.80
N ASP A 21 7.93 3.90 -7.04
CA ASP A 21 6.83 3.85 -8.01
C ASP A 21 6.56 2.44 -8.56
N GLU A 22 7.47 1.49 -8.33
CA GLU A 22 7.29 0.07 -8.62
C GLU A 22 6.72 -0.72 -7.43
N VAL A 23 6.55 -0.08 -6.27
CA VAL A 23 6.05 -0.70 -5.04
C VAL A 23 4.58 -0.35 -4.82
N VAL A 24 3.79 -1.35 -4.43
CA VAL A 24 2.41 -1.20 -3.95
C VAL A 24 2.36 -1.67 -2.49
N VAL A 25 1.72 -0.87 -1.63
CA VAL A 25 1.53 -1.20 -0.21
C VAL A 25 0.06 -1.14 0.17
N PHE A 26 -0.35 -2.01 1.08
CA PHE A 26 -1.71 -2.07 1.61
C PHE A 26 -1.66 -1.84 3.13
N GLY A 27 -2.56 -1.02 3.65
CA GLY A 27 -2.62 -0.71 5.08
C GLY A 27 -4.01 -0.30 5.55
N ASP A 28 -4.20 -0.26 6.86
CA ASP A 28 -5.49 0.02 7.49
C ASP A 28 -5.40 0.86 8.77
N ALA A 29 -4.24 0.93 9.42
CA ALA A 29 -4.15 1.50 10.77
C ALA A 29 -2.99 2.49 10.95
N ASP A 30 -2.91 3.07 12.16
CA ASP A 30 -1.95 4.14 12.46
C ASP A 30 -0.48 3.70 12.33
N ASN A 31 -0.17 2.42 12.51
CA ASN A 31 1.17 1.87 12.28
C ASN A 31 1.55 1.76 10.78
N ASP A 32 0.62 1.99 9.86
CA ASP A 32 0.84 2.03 8.41
C ASP A 32 1.06 3.44 7.87
N LEU A 33 0.73 4.49 8.64
CA LEU A 33 0.68 5.88 8.15
C LEU A 33 1.95 6.30 7.43
N GLU A 34 3.11 6.08 8.04
CA GLU A 34 4.39 6.46 7.43
C GLU A 34 4.62 5.75 6.09
N MET A 35 4.22 4.48 5.97
CA MET A 35 4.32 3.73 4.71
C MET A 35 3.30 4.24 3.67
N LEU A 36 2.07 4.55 4.09
CA LEU A 36 1.01 5.00 3.21
C LEU A 36 1.29 6.40 2.64
N GLU A 37 1.89 7.29 3.43
CA GLU A 37 2.31 8.63 3.00
C GLU A 37 3.57 8.58 2.12
N HIS A 38 4.45 7.60 2.35
CA HIS A 38 5.74 7.48 1.67
C HIS A 38 5.68 6.82 0.29
N VAL A 39 4.87 5.77 0.13
CA VAL A 39 4.81 4.99 -1.12
C VAL A 39 3.76 5.56 -2.09
N PRO A 40 4.12 5.93 -3.34
CA PRO A 40 3.18 6.52 -4.31
C PRO A 40 1.98 5.66 -4.67
N ASN A 41 2.10 4.33 -4.57
CA ASN A 41 1.00 3.39 -4.79
C ASN A 41 0.51 2.77 -3.47
N SER A 42 0.19 3.63 -2.51
CA SER A 42 -0.40 3.24 -1.23
C SER A 42 -1.90 3.01 -1.34
N VAL A 43 -2.37 1.94 -0.71
CA VAL A 43 -3.76 1.46 -0.82
C VAL A 43 -4.35 1.23 0.57
N ALA A 44 -5.49 1.85 0.87
CA ALA A 44 -6.27 1.57 2.07
C ALA A 44 -7.41 0.59 1.78
N VAL A 45 -7.63 -0.37 2.68
CA VAL A 45 -8.78 -1.28 2.65
C VAL A 45 -10.02 -0.65 3.29
N ALA A 46 -11.21 -1.18 3.01
CA ALA A 46 -12.48 -0.54 3.41
C ALA A 46 -12.64 -0.28 4.93
N ASN A 47 -12.01 -1.08 5.78
CA ASN A 47 -12.05 -0.94 7.23
C ASN A 47 -10.92 -0.05 7.80
N ALA A 48 -10.14 0.61 6.94
CA ALA A 48 -9.06 1.48 7.37
C ALA A 48 -9.56 2.61 8.29
N THR A 49 -8.73 3.01 9.26
CA THR A 49 -9.01 4.19 10.09
C THR A 49 -9.12 5.42 9.18
N PRO A 50 -9.90 6.45 9.57
CA PRO A 50 -10.01 7.67 8.77
C PRO A 50 -8.66 8.31 8.45
N ARG A 51 -7.68 8.18 9.35
CA ARG A 51 -6.31 8.66 9.13
C ARG A 51 -5.56 7.83 8.09
N ALA A 52 -5.61 6.50 8.20
CA ALA A 52 -4.97 5.62 7.22
C ALA A 52 -5.59 5.75 5.83
N ALA A 53 -6.92 5.84 5.76
CA ALA A 53 -7.63 6.10 4.52
C ALA A 53 -7.23 7.46 3.91
N ALA A 54 -7.07 8.52 4.71
CA ALA A 54 -6.64 9.82 4.20
C ALA A 54 -5.17 9.85 3.76
N ALA A 55 -4.31 9.02 4.36
CA ALA A 55 -2.90 8.91 4.01
C ALA A 55 -2.66 8.13 2.71
N ALA A 56 -3.52 7.15 2.41
CA ALA A 56 -3.40 6.32 1.21
C ALA A 56 -3.89 7.03 -0.06
N ARG A 57 -3.24 6.75 -1.19
CA ARG A 57 -3.65 7.29 -2.50
C ARG A 57 -4.88 6.59 -3.07
N TRP A 58 -4.96 5.27 -2.89
CA TRP A 58 -6.01 4.43 -3.48
C TRP A 58 -6.83 3.74 -2.40
N HIS A 59 -8.06 3.34 -2.74
CA HIS A 59 -8.95 2.64 -1.83
C HIS A 59 -9.57 1.42 -2.52
N ILE A 60 -9.62 0.31 -1.80
CA ILE A 60 -10.24 -0.93 -2.26
C ILE A 60 -11.30 -1.42 -1.28
N GLY A 61 -12.02 -2.47 -1.68
CA GLY A 61 -13.11 -3.08 -0.91
C GLY A 61 -12.66 -3.76 0.38
N SER A 62 -13.59 -4.54 0.96
CA SER A 62 -13.35 -5.21 2.24
C SER A 62 -12.35 -6.36 2.13
N VAL A 63 -11.64 -6.62 3.22
CA VAL A 63 -10.85 -7.85 3.39
C VAL A 63 -11.74 -9.09 3.31
N ASP A 64 -12.98 -9.00 3.78
CA ASP A 64 -13.97 -10.11 3.72
C ASP A 64 -14.36 -10.47 2.27
N GLU A 65 -14.20 -9.53 1.34
CA GLU A 65 -14.44 -9.71 -0.09
C GLU A 65 -13.14 -10.08 -0.83
N PHE A 66 -12.06 -10.38 -0.10
CA PHE A 66 -10.75 -10.69 -0.67
C PHE A 66 -10.19 -9.55 -1.55
N ALA A 67 -10.51 -8.29 -1.25
CA ALA A 67 -10.14 -7.16 -2.12
C ALA A 67 -8.62 -7.05 -2.36
N VAL A 68 -7.79 -7.32 -1.35
CA VAL A 68 -6.33 -7.29 -1.49
C VAL A 68 -5.84 -8.37 -2.47
N SER A 69 -6.31 -9.61 -2.37
CA SER A 69 -5.87 -10.67 -3.27
C SER A 69 -6.37 -10.45 -4.69
N GLN A 70 -7.58 -9.91 -4.86
CA GLN A 70 -8.08 -9.50 -6.18
C GLN A 70 -7.19 -8.41 -6.80
N ALA A 71 -6.77 -7.40 -6.03
CA ALA A 71 -5.85 -6.37 -6.50
C ALA A 71 -4.47 -6.96 -6.88
N MET A 72 -3.90 -7.83 -6.04
CA MET A 72 -2.64 -8.52 -6.33
C MET A 72 -2.73 -9.35 -7.61
N MET A 73 -3.82 -10.09 -7.82
CA MET A 73 -4.04 -10.90 -9.02
C MET A 73 -4.19 -10.03 -10.29
N ALA A 74 -4.83 -8.87 -10.18
CA ALA A 74 -4.92 -7.92 -11.28
C ALA A 74 -3.54 -7.39 -11.67
N ILE A 75 -2.73 -6.97 -10.68
CA ILE A 75 -1.35 -6.50 -10.90
C ILE A 75 -0.51 -7.59 -11.56
N ALA A 76 -0.56 -8.82 -11.04
CA ALA A 76 0.16 -9.96 -11.62
C ALA A 76 -0.28 -10.28 -13.07
N ALA A 77 -1.52 -9.97 -13.44
CA ALA A 77 -2.04 -10.09 -14.80
C ALA A 77 -1.73 -8.87 -15.69
N GLY A 78 -0.88 -7.94 -15.24
CA GLY A 78 -0.53 -6.72 -15.97
C GLY A 78 -1.64 -5.68 -16.01
N LYS A 79 -2.63 -5.77 -15.11
CA LYS A 79 -3.73 -4.82 -14.99
C LYS A 79 -3.50 -3.90 -13.81
N TRP A 80 -3.84 -2.63 -13.97
CA TRP A 80 -3.89 -1.68 -12.87
C TRP A 80 -5.32 -1.57 -12.34
N PRO A 81 -5.64 -2.09 -11.13
CA PRO A 81 -7.01 -2.15 -10.63
C PRO A 81 -7.46 -0.87 -9.92
N PHE A 82 -6.58 0.12 -9.74
CA PHE A 82 -6.89 1.34 -9.00
C PHE A 82 -7.33 2.46 -9.94
N THR A 83 -8.38 3.18 -9.54
CA THR A 83 -8.90 4.35 -10.25
C THR A 83 -8.70 5.61 -9.40
N ALA A 84 -8.49 6.75 -10.07
CA ALA A 84 -8.40 8.06 -9.42
C ALA A 84 -9.75 8.55 -8.89
#